data_AF-A0A5F1I3X3-F1
#
_entry.id   AF-A0A5F1I3X3-F1
#
_cell.length_a   1.000
_cell.length_b   1.000
_cell.length_c   1.000
_cell.angle_alpha   90.00
_cell.angle_beta   90.00
_cell.angle_gamma   90.00
#
_symmetry.space_group_name_H-M   'P 1'
#
loop_
_entity.id
_entity.type
_entity.pdbx_description
1 polymer ?
#
loop_
_entity_poly.entity_id
_entity_poly.type
_entity_poly.pdbx_seq_one_letter_code
_entity_poly.pdbx_strand_id
1 'polypeptide(L)'
;MYLLKNSEEIKRAVILKMEMMPFLDSVGLVLDDNKYYLFSRRANDKILVYHQEKVNGPLVDEAGRVIFADFNPSQRPWSVASDNSVSSWNPAYNCFDRPGKKCISFTLRINGKDRDLLAVDKIHVDLNWRYLNEYLDQISSTDEVLFLKQGHEIIAKNQLAREKLIIYNSEGNYNIIDSFDTEYIARTSEVPNNSLFEIYFYYPTGNLFNASDKLFYLPFVFIIIVLLLVYLMTTRVFRRQFSEMTELVNTLEFLPDSTEQMQALKIREGDAKEIISIKKFHSGNERCRN
;
A
#
# COMPACT_ATOMS: atom_id res chain seq x y z
N MET A 1 20.58 -41.28 7.71
CA MET A 1 19.64 -41.11 6.58
C MET A 1 18.47 -42.03 6.87
N TYR A 2 17.34 -41.51 7.37
CA TYR A 2 16.19 -42.34 7.72
C TYR A 2 15.49 -42.78 6.44
N LEU A 3 15.51 -44.08 6.16
CA LEU A 3 14.69 -44.70 5.12
C LEU A 3 13.24 -44.70 5.61
N LEU A 4 12.47 -43.68 5.26
CA LEU A 4 11.02 -43.63 5.54
C LEU A 4 10.29 -44.58 4.59
N LYS A 5 10.50 -45.89 4.80
CA LYS A 5 9.77 -46.99 4.13
C LYS A 5 8.74 -47.64 5.05
N ASN A 6 8.90 -47.47 6.37
CA ASN A 6 7.94 -47.96 7.35
C ASN A 6 6.78 -46.98 7.50
N SER A 7 5.55 -47.45 7.27
CA SER A 7 4.34 -46.64 7.38
C SER A 7 4.16 -45.98 8.75
N GLU A 8 4.57 -46.64 9.84
CA GLU A 8 4.48 -46.07 11.19
C GLU A 8 5.48 -44.94 11.42
N GLU A 9 6.69 -45.05 10.86
CA GLU A 9 7.69 -43.98 10.93
C GLU A 9 7.25 -42.77 10.09
N ILE A 10 6.69 -43.02 8.89
CA ILE A 10 6.10 -41.97 8.05
C ILE A 10 5.01 -41.23 8.82
N LYS A 11 4.05 -41.97 9.42
CA LYS A 11 2.97 -41.36 10.20
C LYS A 11 3.51 -40.47 11.31
N ARG A 12 4.43 -40.99 12.13
CA ARG A 12 5.03 -40.23 13.24
C ARG A 12 5.76 -38.98 12.76
N ALA A 13 6.54 -39.09 11.68
CA ALA A 13 7.28 -37.97 11.12
C ALA A 13 6.35 -36.86 10.61
N VAL A 14 5.25 -37.22 9.93
CA VAL A 14 4.27 -36.25 9.44
C VAL A 14 3.53 -35.59 10.60
N ILE A 15 3.07 -36.35 11.60
CA ILE A 15 2.41 -35.82 12.79
C ILE A 15 3.31 -34.80 13.48
N LEU A 16 4.57 -35.16 13.76
CA LEU A 16 5.53 -34.26 14.40
C LEU A 16 5.74 -32.98 13.59
N LYS A 17 5.84 -33.08 12.26
CA LYS A 17 5.98 -31.90 11.40
C LYS A 17 4.75 -31.02 11.40
N MET A 18 3.56 -31.61 11.36
CA MET A 18 2.31 -30.87 11.46
C MET A 18 2.19 -30.17 12.81
N GLU A 19 2.54 -30.81 13.92
CA GLU A 19 2.54 -30.19 15.26
C GLU A 19 3.43 -28.92 15.31
N MET A 20 4.59 -28.96 14.66
CA MET A 20 5.51 -27.82 14.57
C MET A 20 5.08 -26.74 13.57
N MET A 21 4.14 -27.03 12.66
CA MET A 21 3.72 -26.15 11.57
C MET A 21 2.22 -25.90 11.66
N PRO A 22 1.77 -24.97 12.53
CA PRO A 22 0.34 -24.82 12.81
C PRO A 22 -0.45 -24.17 11.66
N PHE A 23 0.25 -23.56 10.70
CA PHE A 23 -0.31 -23.10 9.43
C PHE A 23 -0.70 -24.25 8.49
N LEU A 24 -0.30 -25.50 8.79
CA LEU A 24 -0.75 -26.68 8.07
C LEU A 24 -2.05 -27.21 8.66
N ASP A 25 -3.02 -27.40 7.78
CA ASP A 25 -4.35 -27.87 8.09
C ASP A 25 -4.49 -29.37 7.80
N SER A 26 -3.94 -29.82 6.67
CA SER A 26 -3.77 -31.24 6.35
C SER A 26 -2.49 -31.50 5.58
N VAL A 27 -2.02 -32.75 5.68
CA VAL A 27 -0.96 -33.31 4.82
C VAL A 27 -1.50 -34.60 4.24
N GLY A 28 -1.46 -34.74 2.92
CA GLY A 28 -1.76 -36.00 2.25
C GLY A 28 -0.55 -36.58 1.55
N LEU A 29 -0.44 -37.91 1.61
CA LEU A 29 0.62 -38.68 0.98
C LEU A 29 0.01 -39.68 0.01
N VAL A 30 0.46 -39.67 -1.24
CA VAL A 30 0.27 -40.77 -2.18
C VAL A 30 1.53 -41.61 -2.17
N LEU A 31 1.40 -42.87 -1.78
CA LEU A 31 2.49 -43.82 -1.76
C LEU A 31 2.82 -44.33 -3.17
N ASP A 32 3.98 -44.94 -3.36
CA ASP A 32 4.36 -45.55 -4.64
C ASP A 32 3.40 -46.67 -5.10
N ASP A 33 2.75 -47.36 -4.15
CA ASP A 33 1.73 -48.37 -4.43
C ASP A 33 0.33 -47.76 -4.67
N ASN A 34 0.26 -46.43 -4.79
CA ASN A 34 -0.97 -45.64 -4.99
C ASN A 34 -1.98 -45.74 -3.83
N LYS A 35 -1.58 -46.25 -2.66
CA LYS A 35 -2.35 -46.03 -1.43
C LYS A 35 -2.19 -44.60 -0.95
N TYR A 36 -3.12 -44.19 -0.10
CA TYR A 36 -3.21 -42.82 0.37
C TYR A 36 -3.27 -42.75 1.88
N TYR A 37 -2.56 -41.77 2.44
CA TYR A 37 -2.70 -41.31 3.81
C TYR A 37 -3.12 -39.84 3.84
N LEU A 38 -4.00 -39.48 4.76
CA LEU A 38 -4.34 -38.10 5.10
C LEU A 38 -4.14 -37.88 6.59
N PHE A 39 -3.42 -36.84 6.92
CA PHE A 39 -3.26 -36.30 8.26
C PHE A 39 -4.02 -34.98 8.30
N SER A 40 -5.04 -34.89 9.16
CA SER A 40 -5.97 -33.75 9.18
C SER A 40 -6.08 -33.18 10.58
N ARG A 41 -5.74 -31.89 10.72
CA ARG A 41 -5.88 -31.13 11.96
C ARG A 41 -7.36 -30.77 12.15
N ARG A 42 -7.89 -31.13 13.33
CA ARG A 42 -9.26 -30.81 13.75
C ARG A 42 -9.28 -29.56 14.63
N ALA A 43 -10.49 -29.08 14.93
CA ALA A 43 -10.69 -27.82 15.64
C ALA A 43 -10.07 -27.79 17.05
N ASN A 44 -9.84 -28.95 17.66
CA ASN A 44 -9.16 -29.10 18.96
C ASN A 44 -7.64 -29.34 18.81
N ASP A 45 -7.06 -28.98 17.66
CA ASP A 45 -5.67 -29.24 17.26
C ASP A 45 -5.25 -30.71 17.21
N LYS A 46 -6.17 -31.66 17.46
CA LYS A 46 -5.88 -33.08 17.29
C LYS A 46 -5.70 -33.39 15.81
N ILE A 47 -4.61 -34.09 15.50
CA ILE A 47 -4.34 -34.62 14.17
C ILE A 47 -4.98 -36.02 14.09
N LEU A 48 -5.90 -36.20 13.14
CA LEU A 48 -6.49 -37.49 12.80
C LEU A 48 -5.81 -38.05 11.57
N VAL A 49 -5.60 -39.37 11.57
CA VAL A 49 -5.02 -40.10 10.45
C VAL A 49 -6.11 -40.89 9.75
N TYR A 50 -6.18 -40.74 8.43
CA TYR A 50 -7.02 -41.53 7.55
C TYR A 50 -6.16 -42.24 6.53
N HIS A 51 -6.56 -43.43 6.11
CA HIS A 51 -5.79 -44.21 5.15
C HIS A 51 -6.65 -45.11 4.28
N GLN A 52 -6.05 -45.63 3.21
CA GLN A 52 -6.60 -46.70 2.40
C GLN A 52 -5.92 -48.03 2.75
N GLU A 53 -6.71 -49.06 3.07
CA GLU A 53 -6.18 -50.43 3.26
C GLU A 53 -5.83 -51.09 1.91
N LYS A 54 -6.59 -50.76 0.87
CA LYS A 54 -6.43 -51.24 -0.50
C LYS A 54 -6.44 -50.05 -1.46
N VAL A 55 -5.69 -50.15 -2.55
CA VAL A 55 -5.63 -49.11 -3.59
C VAL A 55 -7.04 -48.82 -4.11
N ASN A 56 -7.40 -47.53 -4.16
CA ASN A 56 -8.75 -47.06 -4.55
C ASN A 56 -9.91 -47.63 -3.70
N GLY A 57 -9.61 -48.18 -2.52
CA GLY A 57 -10.62 -48.55 -1.53
C GLY A 57 -11.15 -47.34 -0.76
N PRO A 58 -12.06 -47.57 0.20
CA PRO A 58 -12.56 -46.49 1.04
C PRO A 58 -11.42 -45.84 1.84
N LEU A 59 -11.56 -44.53 2.06
CA LEU A 59 -10.77 -43.81 3.04
C LEU A 59 -11.36 -44.07 4.42
N VAL A 60 -10.59 -44.70 5.29
CA VAL A 60 -11.01 -45.07 6.65
C VAL A 60 -10.20 -44.33 7.71
N ASP A 61 -10.75 -44.20 8.91
CA ASP A 61 -9.98 -43.77 10.08
C ASP A 61 -9.26 -44.94 10.76
N GLU A 62 -8.48 -44.65 11.80
CA GLU A 62 -7.73 -45.68 12.55
C GLU A 62 -8.61 -46.73 13.24
N ALA A 63 -9.91 -46.46 13.42
CA ALA A 63 -10.88 -47.42 13.95
C ALA A 63 -11.55 -48.24 12.84
N GLY A 64 -11.16 -48.07 11.58
CA GLY A 64 -11.73 -48.74 10.41
C GLY A 64 -13.07 -48.16 9.94
N ARG A 65 -13.49 -47.01 10.46
CA ARG A 65 -14.74 -46.37 10.03
C ARG A 65 -14.55 -45.68 8.69
N VAL A 66 -15.47 -45.91 7.76
CA VAL A 66 -15.44 -45.29 6.42
C VAL A 66 -15.80 -43.81 6.51
N ILE A 67 -14.90 -42.96 6.04
CA ILE A 67 -15.08 -41.51 5.94
C ILE A 67 -15.44 -41.11 4.49
N PHE A 68 -14.88 -41.82 3.51
CA PHE A 68 -15.18 -41.61 2.10
C PHE A 68 -15.17 -42.96 1.38
N ALA A 69 -16.34 -43.41 0.91
CA ALA A 69 -16.50 -44.75 0.33
C ALA A 69 -15.73 -44.94 -0.98
N ASP A 70 -15.91 -44.02 -1.93
CA ASP A 70 -15.35 -44.12 -3.28
C ASP A 70 -14.13 -43.19 -3.45
N PHE A 71 -13.13 -43.36 -2.59
CA PHE A 71 -11.97 -42.47 -2.58
C PHE A 71 -10.94 -42.85 -3.66
N ASN A 72 -10.76 -41.96 -4.64
CA ASN A 72 -9.70 -42.10 -5.65
C ASN A 72 -8.69 -40.93 -5.55
N PRO A 73 -7.44 -41.17 -5.13
CA PRO A 73 -6.37 -40.16 -5.08
C PRO A 73 -6.10 -39.50 -6.44
N SER A 74 -6.20 -40.26 -7.54
CA SER A 74 -5.86 -39.80 -8.90
C SER A 74 -6.86 -38.81 -9.48
N GLN A 75 -8.08 -38.75 -8.93
CA GLN A 75 -9.15 -37.86 -9.40
C GLN A 75 -9.29 -36.60 -8.54
N ARG A 76 -8.37 -36.36 -7.60
CA ARG A 76 -8.44 -35.21 -6.70
C ARG A 76 -7.84 -33.95 -7.35
N PRO A 77 -8.31 -32.74 -6.97
CA PRO A 77 -7.76 -31.49 -7.48
C PRO A 77 -6.25 -31.37 -7.33
N TRP A 78 -5.69 -31.85 -6.22
CA TRP A 78 -4.25 -31.90 -5.95
C TRP A 78 -3.48 -32.97 -6.73
N SER A 79 -4.17 -33.90 -7.40
CA SER A 79 -3.52 -34.98 -8.15
C SER A 79 -3.08 -34.55 -9.56
N VAL A 80 -3.79 -33.57 -10.12
CA VAL A 80 -3.55 -33.01 -11.45
C VAL A 80 -2.43 -31.98 -11.32
N ALA A 81 -1.19 -32.43 -11.48
CA ALA A 81 -0.09 -31.51 -11.72
C ALA A 81 -0.18 -31.04 -13.18
N SER A 82 -0.08 -29.73 -13.41
CA SER A 82 0.20 -29.19 -14.75
C SER A 82 1.53 -29.75 -15.25
N ASP A 83 1.53 -30.40 -16.41
CA ASP A 83 2.67 -30.79 -17.25
C ASP A 83 4.06 -30.83 -16.57
N ASN A 84 4.55 -32.03 -16.24
CA ASN A 84 5.92 -32.31 -15.79
C ASN A 84 6.47 -31.48 -14.61
N SER A 85 5.68 -30.62 -13.97
CA SER A 85 6.16 -29.78 -12.87
C SER A 85 6.42 -30.62 -11.61
N VAL A 86 7.51 -30.31 -10.91
CA VAL A 86 7.87 -30.97 -9.64
C VAL A 86 6.93 -30.50 -8.52
N SER A 87 6.40 -29.29 -8.62
CA SER A 87 5.43 -28.75 -7.66
C SER A 87 4.37 -27.89 -8.34
N SER A 88 3.24 -27.71 -7.66
CA SER A 88 2.16 -26.85 -8.14
C SER A 88 1.26 -26.39 -7.00
N TRP A 89 0.60 -25.25 -7.19
CA TRP A 89 -0.54 -24.84 -6.39
C TRP A 89 -1.82 -25.23 -7.09
N ASN A 90 -2.78 -25.73 -6.32
CA ASN A 90 -4.07 -26.14 -6.83
C ASN A 90 -5.12 -25.06 -6.55
N PRO A 91 -6.09 -24.84 -7.47
CA PRO A 91 -7.24 -23.99 -7.21
C PRO A 91 -8.01 -24.44 -5.97
N ALA A 92 -8.62 -23.50 -5.25
CA ALA A 92 -9.42 -23.78 -4.08
C ALA A 92 -10.52 -24.81 -4.38
N TYR A 93 -10.69 -25.76 -3.47
CA TYR A 93 -11.64 -26.86 -3.63
C TYR A 93 -12.28 -27.22 -2.28
N ASN A 94 -13.39 -27.96 -2.30
CA ASN A 94 -14.03 -28.40 -1.06
C ASN A 94 -13.19 -29.49 -0.39
N CYS A 95 -12.81 -29.29 0.87
CA CYS A 95 -12.10 -30.29 1.66
C CYS A 95 -12.97 -31.55 1.77
N PHE A 96 -12.48 -32.69 1.28
CA PHE A 96 -13.27 -33.92 1.26
C PHE A 96 -13.44 -34.55 2.66
N ASP A 97 -12.56 -34.21 3.60
CA ASP A 97 -12.57 -34.73 4.97
C ASP A 97 -13.36 -33.84 5.95
N ARG A 98 -13.82 -32.67 5.46
CA ARG A 98 -14.53 -31.61 6.21
C ARG A 98 -15.57 -30.92 5.33
N PRO A 99 -16.83 -31.39 5.36
CA PRO A 99 -17.93 -30.79 4.63
C PRO A 99 -18.06 -29.29 4.93
N GLY A 100 -18.28 -28.48 3.88
CA GLY A 100 -18.45 -27.03 3.98
C GLY A 100 -17.16 -26.22 4.13
N LYS A 101 -16.00 -26.86 4.31
CA LYS A 101 -14.70 -26.18 4.35
C LYS A 101 -14.04 -26.17 2.96
N LYS A 102 -13.40 -25.06 2.62
CA LYS A 102 -12.56 -24.91 1.44
C LYS A 102 -11.09 -25.15 1.80
N CYS A 103 -10.36 -25.79 0.89
CA CYS A 103 -8.96 -26.18 1.01
C CYS A 103 -8.17 -25.61 -0.18
N ILE A 104 -6.90 -25.31 0.07
CA ILE A 104 -5.94 -24.91 -0.94
C ILE A 104 -4.69 -25.71 -0.70
N SER A 105 -4.28 -26.45 -1.72
CA SER A 105 -3.13 -27.33 -1.61
C SER A 105 -1.94 -26.81 -2.37
N PHE A 106 -0.78 -27.02 -1.78
CA PHE A 106 0.47 -27.12 -2.52
C PHE A 106 0.83 -28.59 -2.68
N THR A 107 1.12 -29.01 -3.91
CA THR A 107 1.49 -30.38 -4.23
C THR A 107 2.96 -30.43 -4.64
N LEU A 108 3.69 -31.39 -4.10
CA LEU A 108 5.06 -31.75 -4.44
C LEU A 108 5.10 -33.19 -4.92
N ARG A 109 5.67 -33.39 -6.11
CA ARG A 109 5.98 -34.71 -6.66
C ARG A 109 7.40 -35.11 -6.29
N ILE A 110 7.56 -36.31 -5.75
CA ILE A 110 8.88 -36.85 -5.40
C ILE A 110 9.50 -37.49 -6.64
N ASN A 111 10.63 -36.95 -7.10
CA ASN A 111 11.31 -37.38 -8.32
C ASN A 111 12.79 -37.69 -8.04
N GLY A 112 13.42 -38.44 -8.95
CA GLY A 112 14.86 -38.69 -8.90
C GLY A 112 15.29 -39.57 -7.74
N LYS A 113 16.49 -39.31 -7.18
CA LYS A 113 17.12 -40.13 -6.13
C LYS A 113 16.33 -40.20 -4.83
N ASP A 114 15.50 -39.19 -4.55
CA ASP A 114 14.68 -39.15 -3.34
C ASP A 114 13.53 -40.16 -3.38
N ARG A 115 13.09 -40.56 -4.58
CA ARG A 115 12.08 -41.60 -4.74
C ARG A 115 12.57 -42.98 -4.32
N ASP A 116 13.86 -43.28 -4.51
CA ASP A 116 14.42 -44.56 -4.06
C ASP A 116 14.52 -44.65 -2.52
N LEU A 117 14.52 -43.49 -1.86
CA LEU A 117 14.66 -43.31 -0.42
C LEU A 117 13.30 -43.20 0.31
N LEU A 118 12.27 -42.68 -0.36
CA LEU A 118 10.94 -42.40 0.18
C LEU A 118 9.89 -43.26 -0.53
N ALA A 119 9.07 -44.00 0.23
CA ALA A 119 7.96 -44.78 -0.34
C ALA A 119 6.74 -43.91 -0.74
N VAL A 120 6.98 -42.71 -1.26
CA VAL A 120 5.98 -41.64 -1.48
C VAL A 120 6.17 -41.06 -2.89
N ASP A 121 5.12 -41.10 -3.72
CA ASP A 121 5.10 -40.49 -5.07
C ASP A 121 4.74 -39.00 -4.99
N LYS A 122 3.78 -38.64 -4.14
CA LYS A 122 3.32 -37.24 -3.99
C LYS A 122 3.02 -36.88 -2.55
N ILE A 123 3.32 -35.64 -2.21
CA ILE A 123 2.92 -34.98 -0.97
C ILE A 123 2.06 -33.78 -1.36
N HIS A 124 0.89 -33.65 -0.76
CA HIS A 124 0.14 -32.40 -0.83
C HIS A 124 -0.11 -31.87 0.58
N VAL A 125 -0.12 -30.55 0.73
CA VAL A 125 -0.31 -29.87 2.00
C VAL A 125 -1.39 -28.82 1.85
N ASP A 126 -2.37 -28.86 2.74
CA ASP A 126 -3.44 -27.86 2.80
C ASP A 126 -3.10 -26.79 3.83
N LEU A 127 -3.27 -25.54 3.44
CA LEU A 127 -3.05 -24.40 4.33
C LEU A 127 -4.25 -24.13 5.24
N ASN A 128 -3.95 -23.70 6.46
CA ASN A 128 -4.95 -23.21 7.40
C ASN A 128 -5.30 -21.76 7.09
N TRP A 129 -6.50 -21.53 6.57
CA TRP A 129 -6.96 -20.19 6.18
C TRP A 129 -6.99 -19.21 7.36
N ARG A 130 -7.19 -19.70 8.59
CA ARG A 130 -7.13 -18.84 9.80
C ARG A 130 -5.73 -18.24 9.96
N TYR A 131 -4.68 -19.02 9.73
CA TYR A 131 -3.30 -18.53 9.79
C TYR A 131 -3.02 -17.51 8.68
N LEU A 132 -3.58 -17.70 7.48
CA LEU A 132 -3.47 -16.70 6.42
C LEU A 132 -4.16 -15.39 6.81
N ASN A 133 -5.35 -15.46 7.40
CA ASN A 133 -6.07 -14.28 7.90
C ASN A 133 -5.26 -13.54 8.98
N GLU A 134 -4.75 -14.27 9.97
CA GLU A 134 -3.92 -13.71 11.05
C GLU A 134 -2.62 -13.10 10.51
N TYR A 135 -2.01 -13.72 9.50
CA TYR A 135 -0.84 -13.16 8.83
C TYR A 135 -1.18 -11.87 8.10
N LEU A 136 -2.31 -11.81 7.37
CA LEU A 136 -2.77 -10.58 6.73
C LEU A 136 -3.06 -9.49 7.76
N ASP A 137 -3.65 -9.84 8.91
CA ASP A 137 -3.89 -8.90 10.01
C ASP A 137 -2.58 -8.28 10.52
N GLN A 138 -1.52 -9.09 10.66
CA GLN A 138 -0.21 -8.64 11.16
C GLN A 138 0.54 -7.71 10.20
N ILE A 139 0.38 -7.90 8.89
CA ILE A 139 1.10 -7.09 7.88
C ILE A 139 0.29 -5.87 7.41
N SER A 140 -1.03 -5.87 7.62
CA SER A 140 -1.89 -4.77 7.18
C SER A 140 -1.81 -3.55 8.09
N SER A 141 -2.02 -2.38 7.51
CA SER A 141 -2.26 -1.15 8.30
C SER A 141 -3.68 -1.13 8.88
N THR A 142 -3.92 -0.33 9.93
CA THR A 142 -5.21 -0.33 10.66
C THR A 142 -6.43 -0.03 9.79
N ASP A 143 -6.27 0.86 8.81
CA ASP A 143 -7.39 1.34 7.98
C ASP A 143 -7.40 0.69 6.59
N GLU A 144 -6.49 -0.26 6.33
CA GLU A 144 -6.33 -0.91 5.05
C GLU A 144 -7.27 -2.12 4.92
N VAL A 145 -8.00 -2.21 3.81
CA VAL A 145 -8.73 -3.44 3.46
C VAL A 145 -7.80 -4.29 2.59
N LEU A 146 -7.37 -5.44 3.14
CA LEU A 146 -6.42 -6.34 2.51
C LEU A 146 -7.01 -7.74 2.37
N PHE A 147 -6.95 -8.31 1.17
CA PHE A 147 -7.35 -9.69 0.96
C PHE A 147 -6.54 -10.39 -0.14
N LEU A 148 -6.46 -11.71 -0.01
CA LEU A 148 -5.81 -12.60 -0.95
C LEU A 148 -6.88 -13.35 -1.74
N LYS A 149 -6.78 -13.28 -3.07
CA LYS A 149 -7.64 -13.99 -4.02
C LYS A 149 -6.86 -15.13 -4.66
N GLN A 150 -7.57 -16.22 -4.93
CA GLN A 150 -7.09 -17.33 -5.74
C GLN A 150 -8.14 -17.70 -6.79
N GLY A 151 -7.80 -17.56 -8.07
CA GLY A 151 -8.77 -17.76 -9.14
C GLY A 151 -9.97 -16.83 -8.96
N HIS A 152 -11.15 -17.36 -8.62
CA HIS A 152 -12.38 -16.58 -8.39
C HIS A 152 -12.79 -16.50 -6.91
N GLU A 153 -12.03 -17.11 -6.00
CA GLU A 153 -12.37 -17.15 -4.57
C GLU A 153 -11.45 -16.22 -3.77
N ILE A 154 -12.01 -15.47 -2.81
CA ILE A 154 -11.23 -14.77 -1.79
C ILE A 154 -10.93 -15.76 -0.68
N ILE A 155 -9.65 -16.04 -0.45
CA ILE A 155 -9.19 -17.15 0.38
C ILE A 155 -8.66 -16.71 1.75
N ALA A 156 -8.23 -15.45 1.84
CA ALA A 156 -7.84 -14.84 3.10
C ALA A 156 -8.16 -13.35 3.09
N LYS A 157 -8.52 -12.81 4.24
CA LYS A 157 -8.93 -11.42 4.45
C LYS A 157 -8.33 -10.93 5.75
N ASN A 158 -7.88 -9.69 5.82
CA ASN A 158 -7.57 -9.04 7.08
C ASN A 158 -8.86 -8.65 7.85
N GLN A 159 -8.72 -8.15 9.08
CA GLN A 159 -9.84 -7.88 9.98
C GLN A 159 -10.85 -6.92 9.35
N LEU A 160 -10.37 -5.80 8.83
CA LEU A 160 -11.23 -4.81 8.21
C LEU A 160 -11.95 -5.39 6.98
N ALA A 161 -11.26 -6.16 6.13
CA ALA A 161 -11.88 -6.84 4.99
C ALA A 161 -12.97 -7.86 5.38
N ARG A 162 -12.92 -8.43 6.60
CA ARG A 162 -13.96 -9.35 7.11
C ARG A 162 -15.20 -8.62 7.59
N GLU A 163 -15.06 -7.38 8.03
CA GLU A 163 -16.17 -6.53 8.51
C GLU A 163 -16.90 -5.81 7.37
N LYS A 164 -16.30 -5.75 6.18
CA LYS A 164 -16.80 -5.02 5.02
C LYS A 164 -17.46 -5.96 4.01
N LEU A 165 -18.44 -5.43 3.27
CA LEU A 165 -19.04 -6.16 2.15
C LEU A 165 -18.20 -5.93 0.90
N ILE A 166 -17.62 -7.01 0.37
CA ILE A 166 -16.75 -6.98 -0.80
C ILE A 166 -17.50 -7.63 -1.97
N ILE A 167 -17.80 -6.84 -3.00
CA ILE A 167 -18.58 -7.28 -4.17
C ILE A 167 -17.71 -7.21 -5.41
N TYR A 168 -17.65 -8.30 -6.17
CA TYR A 168 -17.00 -8.29 -7.48
C TYR A 168 -17.87 -7.54 -8.49
N ASN A 169 -17.30 -6.56 -9.17
CA ASN A 169 -17.99 -5.74 -10.14
C ASN A 169 -17.77 -6.26 -11.58
N SER A 170 -18.61 -5.81 -12.52
CA SER A 170 -18.51 -6.19 -13.93
C SER A 170 -17.30 -5.59 -14.66
N GLU A 171 -16.61 -4.63 -14.04
CA GLU A 171 -15.40 -3.97 -14.57
C GLU A 171 -14.11 -4.72 -14.18
N GLY A 172 -14.23 -5.86 -13.50
CA GLY A 172 -13.11 -6.72 -13.14
C GLY A 172 -12.45 -6.40 -11.80
N ASN A 173 -13.01 -5.48 -11.02
CA ASN A 173 -12.50 -5.04 -9.71
C ASN A 173 -13.46 -5.41 -8.56
N TYR A 174 -13.05 -5.17 -7.31
CA TYR A 174 -13.92 -5.34 -6.16
C TYR A 174 -14.37 -3.97 -5.62
N ASN A 175 -15.66 -3.81 -5.41
CA ASN A 175 -16.22 -2.69 -4.69
C ASN A 175 -16.31 -3.04 -3.20
N ILE A 176 -15.81 -2.15 -2.35
CA ILE A 176 -15.95 -2.24 -0.90
C ILE A 176 -17.12 -1.36 -0.50
N ILE A 177 -18.12 -1.96 0.13
CA ILE A 177 -19.28 -1.27 0.66
C ILE A 177 -19.15 -1.24 2.17
N ASP A 178 -19.30 -0.04 2.73
CA ASP A 178 -19.32 0.19 4.16
C ASP A 178 -20.40 1.20 4.57
N SER A 179 -20.59 1.37 5.87
CA SER A 179 -21.61 2.26 6.42
C SER A 179 -21.28 3.76 6.29
N PHE A 180 -20.06 4.10 5.87
CA PHE A 180 -19.55 5.47 5.85
C PHE A 180 -19.32 5.99 4.43
N ASP A 181 -19.69 5.21 3.41
CA ASP A 181 -19.43 5.47 1.99
C ASP A 181 -17.97 5.86 1.72
N THR A 182 -17.04 5.17 2.39
CA THR A 182 -15.60 5.47 2.27
C THR A 182 -15.11 5.20 0.85
N GLU A 183 -14.49 6.20 0.22
CA GLU A 183 -13.83 6.02 -1.08
C GLU A 183 -12.47 5.34 -0.88
N TYR A 184 -12.23 4.25 -1.61
CA TYR A 184 -10.97 3.49 -1.55
C TYR A 184 -10.19 3.57 -2.86
N ILE A 185 -8.87 3.73 -2.76
CA ILE A 185 -7.95 3.51 -3.88
C ILE A 185 -7.54 2.05 -3.90
N ALA A 186 -7.92 1.34 -4.96
CA ALA A 186 -7.54 -0.04 -5.19
C ALA A 186 -6.12 -0.16 -5.77
N ARG A 187 -5.34 -1.12 -5.26
CA ARG A 187 -4.11 -1.61 -5.87
C ARG A 187 -4.12 -3.13 -5.85
N THR A 188 -3.60 -3.73 -6.91
CA THR A 188 -3.46 -5.19 -7.03
C THR A 188 -2.00 -5.53 -7.26
N SER A 189 -1.54 -6.61 -6.64
CA SER A 189 -0.22 -7.20 -6.90
C SER A 189 -0.37 -8.69 -7.16
N GLU A 190 0.29 -9.18 -8.20
CA GLU A 190 0.46 -10.61 -8.41
C GLU A 190 1.50 -11.15 -7.42
N VAL A 191 1.34 -12.41 -7.00
CA VAL A 191 2.36 -13.10 -6.22
C VAL A 191 3.49 -13.53 -7.16
N PRO A 192 4.77 -13.19 -6.87
CA PRO A 192 5.88 -13.54 -7.74
C PRO A 192 5.92 -15.03 -8.08
N ASN A 193 6.11 -15.33 -9.37
CA ASN A 193 6.15 -16.69 -9.92
C ASN A 193 4.86 -17.51 -9.68
N ASN A 194 3.73 -16.86 -9.38
CA ASN A 194 2.48 -17.55 -9.14
C ASN A 194 1.25 -16.70 -9.51
N SER A 195 0.81 -16.82 -10.76
CA SER A 195 -0.37 -16.13 -11.30
C SER A 195 -1.70 -16.61 -10.71
N LEU A 196 -1.69 -17.71 -9.95
CA LEU A 196 -2.91 -18.21 -9.31
C LEU A 196 -3.35 -17.33 -8.14
N PHE A 197 -2.44 -16.53 -7.57
CA PHE A 197 -2.69 -15.71 -6.39
C PHE A 197 -2.51 -14.22 -6.70
N GLU A 198 -3.47 -13.44 -6.23
CA GLU A 198 -3.49 -11.99 -6.36
C GLU A 198 -3.78 -11.37 -5.00
N ILE A 199 -3.01 -10.36 -4.63
CA ILE A 199 -3.21 -9.60 -3.41
C ILE A 199 -3.88 -8.27 -3.77
N TYR A 200 -4.96 -7.96 -3.08
CA TYR A 200 -5.71 -6.73 -3.27
C TYR A 200 -5.56 -5.86 -2.03
N PHE A 201 -5.17 -4.61 -2.28
CA PHE A 201 -4.98 -3.57 -1.28
C PHE A 201 -5.96 -2.44 -1.57
N TYR A 202 -6.72 -2.05 -0.57
CA TYR A 202 -7.63 -0.91 -0.66
C TYR A 202 -7.30 0.05 0.46
N TYR A 203 -6.79 1.21 0.05
CA TYR A 203 -6.44 2.29 0.96
C TYR A 203 -7.60 3.27 1.02
N PRO A 204 -8.11 3.61 2.21
CA PRO A 204 -9.10 4.67 2.31
C PRO A 204 -8.41 5.93 1.81
N THR A 205 -9.02 6.57 0.84
CA THR A 205 -8.69 7.94 0.51
C THR A 205 -9.17 8.73 1.73
N GLY A 206 -8.28 8.89 2.72
CA GLY A 206 -8.59 9.69 3.91
C GLY A 206 -9.22 11.01 3.45
N ASN A 207 -10.15 11.55 4.25
CA ASN A 207 -10.98 12.75 4.00
C ASN A 207 -10.19 14.02 3.58
N LEU A 208 -9.42 13.95 2.50
CA LEU A 208 -8.69 15.07 1.95
C LEU A 208 -9.66 15.94 1.17
N PHE A 209 -10.67 15.34 0.52
CA PHE A 209 -11.70 16.08 -0.21
C PHE A 209 -13.02 15.30 -0.28
N ASN A 210 -13.81 15.33 0.79
CA ASN A 210 -15.25 15.09 0.62
C ASN A 210 -15.79 16.08 -0.43
N ALA A 211 -16.72 15.65 -1.28
CA ALA A 211 -17.32 16.52 -2.30
C ALA A 211 -17.99 17.77 -1.69
N SER A 212 -18.48 17.64 -0.45
CA SER A 212 -18.91 18.73 0.43
C SER A 212 -17.79 19.76 0.69
N ASP A 213 -16.58 19.27 0.99
CA ASP A 213 -15.49 20.11 1.46
C ASP A 213 -14.76 20.80 0.31
N LYS A 214 -14.88 20.30 -0.94
CA LYS A 214 -14.42 21.02 -2.14
C LYS A 214 -15.00 22.43 -2.21
N LEU A 215 -16.29 22.60 -1.86
CA LEU A 215 -16.94 23.91 -1.87
C LEU A 215 -16.42 24.81 -0.73
N PHE A 216 -16.03 24.20 0.39
CA PHE A 216 -15.48 24.92 1.55
C PHE A 216 -14.03 25.38 1.32
N TYR A 217 -13.18 24.57 0.68
CA TYR A 217 -11.76 24.92 0.46
C TYR A 217 -11.51 25.85 -0.74
N LEU A 218 -12.40 25.87 -1.73
CA LEU A 218 -12.35 26.76 -2.90
C LEU A 218 -12.17 28.24 -2.54
N PRO A 219 -12.93 28.84 -1.60
CA PRO A 219 -12.72 30.22 -1.18
C PRO A 219 -11.38 30.44 -0.46
N PHE A 220 -10.88 29.50 0.34
CA PHE A 220 -9.58 29.64 1.01
C PHE A 220 -8.41 29.62 0.03
N VAL A 221 -8.44 28.71 -0.95
CA VAL A 221 -7.43 28.68 -2.02
C VAL A 221 -7.47 29.97 -2.84
N PHE A 222 -8.67 30.48 -3.14
CA PHE A 222 -8.82 31.76 -3.83
C PHE A 222 -8.23 32.92 -3.03
N ILE A 223 -8.49 33.00 -1.72
CA ILE A 223 -7.92 34.00 -0.83
C ILE A 223 -6.38 33.93 -0.82
N ILE A 224 -5.81 32.73 -0.72
CA ILE A 224 -4.34 32.54 -0.73
C ILE A 224 -3.74 33.02 -2.06
N ILE A 225 -4.36 32.68 -3.20
CA ILE A 225 -3.91 33.13 -4.52
C ILE A 225 -3.98 34.66 -4.64
N VAL A 226 -5.07 35.28 -4.17
CA VAL A 226 -5.22 36.74 -4.17
C VAL A 226 -4.15 37.39 -3.30
N LEU A 227 -3.88 36.86 -2.10
CA LEU A 227 -2.82 37.37 -1.23
C LEU A 227 -1.43 37.26 -1.86
N LEU A 228 -1.13 36.15 -2.55
CA LEU A 228 0.11 35.98 -3.30
C LEU A 228 0.24 36.97 -4.46
N LEU A 229 -0.84 37.22 -5.20
CA LEU A 229 -0.86 38.22 -6.27
C LEU A 229 -0.66 39.63 -5.72
N VAL A 230 -1.31 39.98 -4.61
CA VAL A 230 -1.13 41.27 -3.93
C VAL A 230 0.33 41.42 -3.46
N TYR A 231 0.91 40.39 -2.83
CA TYR A 231 2.31 40.39 -2.42
C TYR A 231 3.28 40.57 -3.60
N LEU A 232 3.03 39.89 -4.72
CA LEU A 232 3.84 40.05 -5.94
C LEU A 232 3.72 41.45 -6.53
N MET A 233 2.51 42.03 -6.53
CA MET A 233 2.27 43.38 -7.03
C MET A 233 2.92 44.44 -6.14
N THR A 234 2.79 44.34 -4.81
CA THR A 234 3.46 45.26 -3.87
C THR A 234 4.97 45.16 -4.00
N THR A 235 5.53 43.95 -4.10
CA THR A 235 6.98 43.77 -4.29
C THR A 235 7.47 44.39 -5.60
N ARG A 236 6.71 44.25 -6.71
CA ARG A 236 7.04 44.90 -7.99
C ARG A 236 6.95 46.42 -7.92
N VAL A 237 5.92 46.97 -7.29
CA VAL A 237 5.75 48.42 -7.11
C VAL A 237 6.85 48.99 -6.23
N PHE A 238 7.16 48.36 -5.09
CA PHE A 238 8.26 48.77 -4.23
C PHE A 238 9.61 48.73 -4.94
N ARG A 239 9.91 47.69 -5.74
CA ARG A 239 11.13 47.67 -6.57
C ARG A 239 11.18 48.81 -7.58
N ARG A 240 10.05 49.18 -8.18
CA ARG A 240 9.97 50.29 -9.13
C ARG A 240 10.21 51.64 -8.43
N GLN A 241 9.60 51.86 -7.27
CA GLN A 241 9.83 53.06 -6.45
C GLN A 241 11.27 53.16 -5.94
N PHE A 242 11.89 52.04 -5.54
CA PHE A 242 13.30 52.02 -5.15
C PHE A 242 14.25 52.28 -6.34
N SER A 243 13.92 51.79 -7.54
CA SER A 243 14.66 52.13 -8.76
C SER A 243 14.63 53.64 -9.04
N GLU A 244 13.46 54.27 -8.91
CA GLU A 244 13.28 55.71 -9.11
C GLU A 244 14.01 56.52 -8.00
N MET A 245 14.00 56.06 -6.74
CA MET A 245 14.80 56.69 -5.67
C MET A 245 16.30 56.56 -5.91
N THR A 246 16.78 55.42 -6.44
CA THR A 246 18.21 55.21 -6.72
C THR A 246 18.67 56.10 -7.87
N GLU A 247 17.81 56.31 -8.87
CA GLU A 247 18.05 57.27 -9.96
C GLU A 247 18.11 58.70 -9.45
N LEU A 248 17.21 59.10 -8.53
CA LEU A 248 17.16 60.42 -7.91
C LEU A 248 18.38 60.68 -6.98
N VAL A 249 18.81 59.66 -6.23
CA VAL A 249 20.04 59.71 -5.41
C VAL A 249 21.27 59.83 -6.29
N ASN A 250 21.36 59.09 -7.39
CA ASN A 250 22.45 59.21 -8.36
C ASN A 250 22.44 60.57 -9.08
N THR A 251 21.28 61.20 -9.29
CA THR A 251 21.21 62.58 -9.83
C THR A 251 21.62 63.62 -8.79
N LEU A 252 21.33 63.40 -7.51
CA LEU A 252 21.78 64.24 -6.40
C LEU A 252 23.29 64.11 -6.14
N GLU A 253 23.86 62.92 -6.32
CA GLU A 253 25.32 62.66 -6.22
C GLU A 253 26.10 63.27 -7.41
N PHE A 254 25.40 63.65 -8.50
CA PHE A 254 25.95 64.35 -9.66
C PHE A 254 25.78 65.87 -9.63
N LEU A 255 25.25 66.46 -8.55
CA LEU A 255 25.44 67.89 -8.33
C LEU A 255 26.90 68.09 -7.94
N PRO A 256 27.73 68.72 -8.80
CA PRO A 256 29.09 69.02 -8.42
C PRO A 256 29.04 69.95 -7.22
N ASP A 257 29.84 69.62 -6.21
CA ASP A 257 30.24 70.51 -5.13
C ASP A 257 30.77 71.81 -5.76
N SER A 258 29.90 72.78 -5.99
CA SER A 258 30.25 74.10 -6.53
C SER A 258 30.79 74.96 -5.40
N THR A 259 31.81 74.47 -4.72
CA THR A 259 32.77 75.27 -3.99
C THR A 259 34.05 75.28 -4.81
N GLU A 260 34.43 76.48 -5.25
CA GLU A 260 35.72 76.82 -5.88
C GLU A 260 35.86 76.67 -7.41
N GLN A 261 35.31 77.63 -8.15
CA GLN A 261 36.11 78.30 -9.18
C GLN A 261 36.37 79.75 -8.76
N MET A 262 37.57 79.96 -8.23
CA MET A 262 38.24 81.25 -8.10
C MET A 262 38.03 82.12 -9.35
N GLN A 263 37.73 83.40 -9.15
CA GLN A 263 38.48 84.45 -9.83
C GLN A 263 38.63 85.65 -8.90
N ALA A 264 39.89 85.94 -8.59
CA ALA A 264 40.33 87.18 -7.97
C ALA A 264 39.89 88.38 -8.82
N LEU A 265 38.73 88.95 -8.49
CA LEU A 265 38.37 90.32 -8.87
C LEU A 265 39.17 91.25 -7.96
N LYS A 266 40.39 91.56 -8.40
CA LYS A 266 41.16 92.71 -7.93
C LYS A 266 40.27 93.95 -8.02
N ILE A 267 39.91 94.48 -6.87
CA ILE A 267 39.32 95.81 -6.71
C ILE A 267 40.25 96.80 -7.39
N ARG A 268 39.75 97.48 -8.43
CA ARG A 268 40.39 98.65 -9.03
C ARG A 268 39.72 99.87 -8.40
N GLU A 269 40.52 100.74 -7.77
CA GLU A 269 40.08 102.05 -7.32
C GLU A 269 39.45 102.81 -8.51
N GLY A 270 38.15 103.06 -8.46
CA GLY A 270 37.47 103.77 -9.55
C GLY A 270 35.95 103.88 -9.42
N ASP A 271 35.24 102.81 -9.11
CA ASP A 271 33.77 102.80 -9.28
C ASP A 271 33.00 102.92 -7.96
N ALA A 272 33.39 103.93 -7.17
CA ALA A 272 32.51 104.53 -6.20
C ALA A 272 31.56 105.51 -6.91
N LYS A 273 30.35 105.06 -7.28
CA LYS A 273 29.14 105.88 -7.44
C LYS A 273 27.92 104.99 -7.68
N GLU A 274 26.81 105.32 -7.00
CA GLU A 274 25.52 104.58 -6.89
C GLU A 274 25.53 103.49 -5.80
N ILE A 275 25.39 103.78 -4.50
CA ILE A 275 24.50 104.72 -3.80
C ILE A 275 23.01 104.44 -4.07
N ILE A 276 22.40 103.77 -3.08
CA ILE A 276 21.06 104.05 -2.51
C ILE A 276 19.83 103.80 -3.40
N SER A 277 19.18 102.66 -3.18
CA SER A 277 17.73 102.43 -3.10
C SER A 277 17.52 100.91 -3.23
N ILE A 278 17.08 100.15 -2.24
CA ILE A 278 15.66 99.95 -1.87
C ILE A 278 15.69 99.32 -0.44
N LYS A 279 16.25 100.05 0.54
CA LYS A 279 16.08 99.75 1.99
C LYS A 279 14.79 100.37 2.56
N LYS A 280 13.82 100.68 1.70
CA LYS A 280 12.53 101.29 2.01
C LYS A 280 11.51 100.77 0.99
N PHE A 281 10.87 99.62 1.25
CA PHE A 281 9.52 99.39 0.70
C PHE A 281 8.64 98.38 1.43
N HIS A 282 9.05 97.67 2.49
CA HIS A 282 8.07 96.89 3.26
C HIS A 282 8.33 96.85 4.78
N SER A 283 8.65 98.01 5.35
CA SER A 283 8.13 98.39 6.68
C SER A 283 6.77 99.06 6.44
N GLY A 284 5.69 98.29 6.43
CA GLY A 284 4.34 98.79 6.11
C GLY A 284 3.31 97.67 5.88
N ASN A 285 2.96 96.97 6.96
CA ASN A 285 1.74 96.18 7.23
C ASN A 285 2.07 95.32 8.45
N GLU A 286 2.24 95.92 9.63
CA GLU A 286 1.14 95.99 10.61
C GLU A 286 0.36 94.67 10.70
N ARG A 287 0.59 93.85 11.73
CA ARG A 287 0.13 94.10 13.10
C ARG A 287 -1.37 94.38 13.11
N CYS A 288 -2.19 93.34 12.99
CA CYS A 288 -3.57 93.27 13.50
C CYS A 288 -4.15 91.85 13.34
N ARG A 289 -4.17 91.04 14.40
CA ARG A 289 -5.39 90.46 15.01
C ARG A 289 -5.06 89.29 15.94
N ASN A 290 -5.31 89.60 17.22
CA ASN A 290 -5.60 88.78 18.41
C ASN A 290 -4.57 87.74 18.85
#